data_AF-A0A946MJL5-F1
#
_entry.id   AF-A0A946MJL5-F1
#
_cell.length_a   1.000
_cell.length_b   1.000
_cell.length_c   1.000
_cell.angle_alpha   90.00
_cell.angle_beta   90.00
_cell.angle_gamma   90.00
#
_symmetry.space_group_name_H-M   'P 1'
#
loop_
_entity.id
_entity.type
_entity.pdbx_description
1 polymer ?
#
loop_
_entity_poly.entity_id
_entity_poly.type
_entity_poly.pdbx_seq_one_letter_code
_entity_poly.pdbx_strand_id
1 'polypeptide(L)'
;LRGKKGIDFETCHAANSAGIIEFPESHFDMVRAGIAIYGLYPALEVDESKIKLVPAMKLTSIVTGVRKVPKGFYVSYGMTYKTPKKTILASVPVGYGDGFSRLFSSNCIMLVNGHRAPVVGRICMDQTMIDVGDIPNVKTGDEVVLIGSQGRQTIGAQELATRINTIHYEIVSGLTSRVKKIYSGSGSG
;
A
#
# COMPACT_ATOMS: atom_id res chain seq x y z
N LEU A 1 -13.24 28.28 -26.27
CA LEU A 1 -13.19 27.06 -27.10
C LEU A 1 -14.47 26.82 -27.93
N ARG A 2 -15.43 27.76 -27.99
CA ARG A 2 -16.60 27.65 -28.87
C ARG A 2 -16.25 28.01 -30.32
N GLY A 3 -16.47 27.04 -31.21
CA GLY A 3 -16.92 27.21 -32.59
C GLY A 3 -16.15 28.16 -33.51
N LYS A 4 -14.97 27.76 -34.00
CA LYS A 4 -14.42 28.32 -35.26
C LYS A 4 -14.90 27.58 -36.53
N LYS A 5 -15.64 26.46 -36.39
CA LYS A 5 -16.12 25.62 -37.51
C LYS A 5 -17.56 25.09 -37.35
N GLY A 6 -18.39 25.69 -36.50
CA GLY A 6 -19.78 25.25 -36.29
C GLY A 6 -19.94 23.89 -35.58
N ILE A 7 -18.90 23.44 -34.85
CA ILE A 7 -18.98 22.28 -33.97
C ILE A 7 -19.10 22.79 -32.54
N ASP A 8 -20.19 22.41 -31.88
CA ASP A 8 -20.46 22.69 -30.48
C ASP A 8 -20.34 21.39 -29.66
N PHE A 9 -19.62 21.47 -28.55
CA PHE A 9 -19.47 20.39 -27.59
C PHE A 9 -20.42 20.63 -26.41
N GLU A 10 -21.16 19.60 -26.01
CA GLU A 10 -22.11 19.67 -24.89
C GLU A 10 -21.42 19.73 -23.53
N THR A 11 -20.29 19.03 -23.37
CA THR A 11 -19.51 19.02 -22.13
C THR A 11 -18.03 18.99 -22.46
N CYS A 12 -17.28 19.93 -21.90
CA CYS A 12 -15.83 19.97 -21.96
C CYS A 12 -15.25 19.68 -20.57
N HIS A 13 -14.27 18.78 -20.51
CA HIS A 13 -13.55 18.46 -19.28
C HIS A 13 -12.09 18.12 -19.58
N ALA A 14 -11.16 18.68 -18.81
CA ALA A 14 -9.73 18.42 -18.96
C ALA A 14 -9.07 17.97 -17.65
N ALA A 15 -9.47 18.56 -16.52
CA ALA A 15 -8.87 18.32 -15.21
C ALA A 15 -8.99 16.86 -14.73
N ASN A 16 -7.85 16.22 -14.50
CA ASN A 16 -7.72 15.02 -13.66
C ASN A 16 -7.50 15.43 -12.19
N SER A 17 -7.20 14.51 -11.28
CA SER A 17 -6.90 14.84 -9.87
C SER A 17 -5.86 15.96 -9.71
N ALA A 18 -4.79 16.01 -10.50
CA ALA A 18 -3.77 17.05 -10.40
C ALA A 18 -4.31 18.39 -10.94
N GLY A 19 -4.99 18.36 -12.09
CA GLY A 19 -5.65 19.53 -12.67
C GLY A 19 -6.72 20.13 -11.76
N ILE A 20 -7.42 19.29 -11.00
CA ILE A 20 -8.40 19.74 -10.01
C ILE A 20 -7.74 20.58 -8.92
N ILE A 21 -6.57 20.14 -8.43
CA ILE A 21 -5.88 20.77 -7.30
C ILE A 21 -5.07 21.99 -7.74
N GLU A 22 -4.34 21.88 -8.85
CA GLU A 22 -3.37 22.89 -9.27
C GLU A 22 -3.93 23.96 -10.20
N PHE A 23 -4.91 23.62 -11.05
CA PHE A 23 -5.33 24.47 -12.17
C PHE A 23 -6.86 24.66 -12.21
N PRO A 24 -7.44 25.51 -11.33
CA PRO A 24 -8.87 25.82 -11.34
C PRO A 24 -9.43 26.24 -12.71
N GLU A 25 -8.63 26.91 -13.53
CA GLU A 25 -8.97 27.32 -14.89
C GLU A 25 -9.20 26.14 -15.87
N SER A 26 -8.77 24.92 -15.50
CA SER A 26 -8.92 23.70 -16.31
C SER A 26 -10.20 22.91 -16.04
N HIS A 27 -11.06 23.40 -15.14
CA HIS A 27 -12.25 22.67 -14.68
C HIS A 27 -13.37 22.60 -15.73
N PHE A 28 -13.45 23.59 -16.64
CA PHE A 28 -14.47 23.66 -17.70
C PHE A 28 -15.87 23.31 -17.16
N ASP A 29 -16.61 22.41 -17.82
CA ASP A 29 -17.97 22.02 -17.41
C ASP A 29 -17.97 20.85 -16.41
N MET A 30 -16.90 20.04 -16.37
CA MET A 30 -16.77 18.89 -15.48
C MET A 30 -15.29 18.55 -15.18
N VAL A 31 -15.04 17.93 -14.03
CA VAL A 31 -13.72 17.43 -13.62
C VAL A 31 -13.71 15.92 -13.42
N ARG A 32 -12.53 15.27 -13.50
CA ARG A 32 -12.36 13.82 -13.35
C ARG A 32 -11.44 13.49 -12.17
N ALA A 33 -12.02 13.47 -10.96
CA ALA A 33 -11.30 13.05 -9.77
C ALA A 33 -11.08 11.53 -9.80
N GLY A 34 -9.82 11.12 -9.91
CA GLY A 34 -9.40 9.71 -9.87
C GLY A 34 -8.80 9.39 -8.51
N ILE A 35 -7.47 9.33 -8.44
CA ILE A 35 -6.73 8.93 -7.23
C ILE A 35 -7.06 9.75 -5.97
N ALA A 36 -7.49 11.02 -6.15
CA ALA A 36 -7.83 11.91 -5.06
C ALA A 36 -9.06 11.42 -4.28
N ILE A 37 -9.99 10.72 -4.93
CA ILE A 37 -11.18 10.15 -4.24
C ILE A 37 -10.77 9.03 -3.28
N TYR A 38 -9.61 8.40 -3.48
CA TYR A 38 -9.04 7.40 -2.59
C TYR A 38 -8.11 8.01 -1.53
N GLY A 39 -8.04 9.35 -1.48
CA GLY A 39 -7.27 10.06 -0.47
C GLY A 39 -5.76 10.08 -0.72
N LEU A 40 -5.34 9.99 -1.99
CA LEU A 40 -3.94 9.93 -2.39
C LEU A 40 -3.64 11.10 -3.35
N TYR A 41 -2.54 11.81 -3.10
CA TYR A 41 -2.11 12.92 -3.95
C TYR A 41 -1.55 12.43 -5.28
N PRO A 42 -1.90 13.06 -6.43
CA PRO A 42 -1.59 12.52 -7.75
C PRO A 42 -0.12 12.67 -8.18
N ALA A 43 0.65 13.54 -7.54
CA ALA A 43 2.08 13.72 -7.75
C ALA A 43 2.73 14.28 -6.47
N LEU A 44 4.06 14.20 -6.36
CA LEU A 44 4.79 14.73 -5.21
C LEU A 44 4.88 16.27 -5.23
N GLU A 45 4.68 16.86 -6.41
CA GLU A 45 4.80 18.28 -6.70
C GLU A 45 3.50 19.06 -6.45
N VAL A 46 2.41 18.38 -6.11
CA VAL A 46 1.12 19.01 -5.83
C VAL A 46 1.15 19.70 -4.47
N ASP A 47 0.56 20.88 -4.39
CA ASP A 47 0.45 21.65 -3.15
C ASP A 47 -0.61 21.05 -2.23
N GLU A 48 -0.16 20.21 -1.29
CA GLU A 48 -1.00 19.57 -0.28
C GLU A 48 -1.71 20.58 0.66
N SER A 49 -1.31 21.86 0.69
CA SER A 49 -1.99 22.87 1.50
C SER A 49 -3.35 23.28 0.92
N LYS A 50 -3.56 23.08 -0.38
CA LYS A 50 -4.82 23.43 -1.08
C LYS A 50 -5.97 22.50 -0.72
N ILE A 51 -5.66 21.24 -0.38
CA ILE A 51 -6.67 20.25 -0.02
C ILE A 51 -6.07 19.18 0.87
N LYS A 52 -6.81 18.79 1.91
CA LYS A 52 -6.43 17.66 2.76
C LYS A 52 -7.04 16.37 2.23
N LEU A 53 -6.21 15.48 1.70
CA LEU A 53 -6.61 14.12 1.32
C LEU A 53 -6.38 13.13 2.47
N VAL A 54 -7.33 12.22 2.68
CA VAL A 54 -7.27 11.20 3.74
C VAL A 54 -7.35 9.81 3.11
N PRO A 55 -6.29 8.99 3.19
CA PRO A 55 -6.27 7.66 2.56
C PRO A 55 -7.47 6.80 2.97
N ALA A 56 -8.20 6.30 1.98
CA ALA A 56 -9.44 5.54 2.20
C ALA A 56 -9.22 4.03 2.46
N MET A 57 -8.02 3.52 2.17
CA MET A 57 -7.70 2.08 2.21
C MET A 57 -6.75 1.76 3.36
N LYS A 58 -7.07 0.70 4.11
CA LYS A 58 -6.14 -0.05 4.98
C LYS A 58 -5.99 -1.46 4.40
N LEU A 59 -4.76 -1.93 4.22
CA LEU A 59 -4.46 -3.30 3.81
C LEU A 59 -3.86 -4.05 4.99
N THR A 60 -4.53 -5.11 5.42
CA THR A 60 -4.15 -5.89 6.60
C THR A 60 -4.12 -7.38 6.31
N SER A 61 -3.35 -8.10 7.10
CA SER A 61 -3.31 -9.56 7.18
C SER A 61 -3.14 -9.96 8.65
N ILE A 62 -2.78 -11.22 8.91
CA ILE A 62 -2.58 -11.76 10.26
C ILE A 62 -1.29 -12.57 10.34
N VAL A 63 -0.75 -12.71 11.54
CA VAL A 63 0.31 -13.70 11.79
C VAL A 63 -0.30 -15.11 11.79
N THR A 64 0.18 -16.02 10.94
CA THR A 64 -0.28 -17.42 10.92
C THR A 64 0.63 -18.36 11.69
N GLY A 65 1.89 -18.00 11.87
CA GLY A 65 2.85 -18.80 12.63
C GLY A 65 4.03 -17.98 13.10
N VAL A 66 4.60 -18.37 14.23
CA VAL A 66 5.76 -17.72 14.86
C VAL A 66 6.81 -18.78 15.18
N ARG A 67 8.07 -18.55 14.77
CA ARG A 67 9.15 -19.50 14.99
C ARG A 67 10.43 -18.82 15.43
N LYS A 68 11.01 -19.30 16.53
CA LYS A 68 12.38 -18.96 16.94
C LYS A 68 13.39 -19.68 16.04
N VAL A 69 14.35 -18.93 15.51
CA VAL A 69 15.39 -19.47 14.63
C VAL A 69 16.78 -19.05 15.10
N PRO A 70 17.81 -19.90 14.95
CA PRO A 70 19.18 -19.55 15.31
C PRO A 70 19.78 -18.56 14.30
N LYS A 71 20.90 -17.93 14.67
CA LYS A 71 21.77 -17.22 13.72
C LYS A 71 22.16 -18.15 12.58
N GLY A 72 22.17 -17.65 11.35
CA GLY A 72 22.58 -18.40 10.17
C GLY A 72 21.47 -19.24 9.53
N PHE A 73 20.24 -19.19 10.04
CA PHE A 73 19.07 -19.81 9.43
C PHE A 73 18.71 -19.12 8.10
N TYR A 74 18.53 -19.91 7.03
CA TYR A 74 18.14 -19.42 5.72
C TYR A 74 16.62 -19.32 5.58
N VAL A 75 16.13 -18.26 4.93
CA VAL A 75 14.69 -17.95 4.83
C VAL A 75 14.23 -17.91 3.39
N SER A 76 13.09 -18.57 3.13
CA SER A 76 12.36 -18.58 1.86
C SER A 76 13.16 -19.15 0.66
N TYR A 77 12.59 -19.06 -0.53
CA TYR A 77 13.11 -19.66 -1.76
C TYR A 77 14.46 -19.09 -2.17
N GLY A 78 15.34 -20.00 -2.62
CA GLY A 78 16.70 -19.65 -3.05
C GLY A 78 17.59 -19.13 -1.92
N MET A 79 17.14 -19.23 -0.65
CA MET A 79 17.96 -18.95 0.52
C MET A 79 18.61 -17.55 0.47
N THR A 80 17.89 -16.56 -0.07
CA THR A 80 18.42 -15.21 -0.33
C THR A 80 18.59 -14.38 0.92
N TYR A 81 18.06 -14.83 2.05
CA TYR A 81 18.23 -14.18 3.34
C TYR A 81 18.75 -15.20 4.36
N LYS A 82 19.79 -14.79 5.09
CA LYS A 82 20.39 -15.54 6.18
C LYS A 82 20.31 -14.69 7.44
N THR A 83 19.72 -15.22 8.50
CA THR A 83 19.52 -14.48 9.75
C THR A 83 20.86 -14.06 10.37
N PRO A 84 21.08 -12.76 10.68
CA PRO A 84 22.34 -12.27 11.21
C PRO A 84 22.52 -12.58 12.71
N LYS A 85 21.42 -12.81 13.43
CA LYS A 85 21.34 -13.14 14.85
C LYS A 85 20.27 -14.20 15.09
N LYS A 86 20.25 -14.77 16.30
CA LYS A 86 19.08 -15.52 16.79
C LYS A 86 17.88 -14.57 16.79
N THR A 87 16.79 -14.97 16.15
CA THR A 87 15.63 -14.10 15.96
C THR A 87 14.32 -14.88 15.97
N ILE A 88 13.20 -14.16 15.83
CA ILE A 88 11.86 -14.72 15.71
C ILE A 88 11.32 -14.33 14.34
N LEU A 89 10.87 -15.30 13.56
CA LEU A 89 10.22 -15.08 12.28
C LEU A 89 8.72 -15.30 12.42
N ALA A 90 7.92 -14.46 11.76
CA ALA A 90 6.49 -14.64 11.64
C ALA A 90 6.10 -14.82 10.16
N SER A 91 5.14 -15.72 9.93
CA SER A 91 4.53 -15.96 8.61
C SER A 91 3.25 -15.14 8.47
N VAL A 92 3.08 -14.53 7.31
CA VAL A 92 1.92 -13.70 6.95
C VAL A 92 1.31 -14.23 5.64
N PRO A 93 0.01 -14.55 5.58
CA PRO A 93 -0.65 -15.10 4.40
C PRO A 93 -0.98 -13.97 3.41
N VAL A 94 0.06 -13.49 2.74
CA VAL A 94 -0.02 -12.50 1.66
C VAL A 94 1.20 -12.69 0.75
N GLY A 95 0.98 -12.68 -0.55
CA GLY A 95 2.04 -12.81 -1.53
C GLY A 95 1.73 -12.14 -2.86
N TYR A 96 2.55 -12.44 -3.86
CA TYR A 96 2.39 -11.82 -5.18
C TYR A 96 1.12 -12.24 -5.91
N GLY A 97 0.49 -13.37 -5.55
CA GLY A 97 -0.83 -13.77 -6.05
C GLY A 97 -1.96 -12.84 -5.58
N ASP A 98 -1.75 -12.13 -4.46
CA ASP A 98 -2.67 -11.15 -3.89
C ASP A 98 -2.41 -9.72 -4.41
N GLY A 99 -1.35 -9.54 -5.21
CA GLY A 99 -0.90 -8.24 -5.69
C GLY A 99 0.22 -7.62 -4.84
N PHE A 100 0.70 -8.31 -3.80
CA PHE A 100 1.84 -7.85 -3.01
C PHE A 100 3.15 -8.14 -3.75
N SER A 101 3.67 -7.12 -4.45
CA SER A 101 4.76 -7.26 -5.43
C SER A 101 5.94 -8.09 -4.93
N ARG A 102 6.40 -9.02 -5.77
CA ARG A 102 7.59 -9.84 -5.48
C ARG A 102 8.86 -9.00 -5.32
N LEU A 103 8.90 -7.78 -5.86
CA LEU A 103 10.02 -6.84 -5.71
C LEU A 103 10.19 -6.33 -4.27
N PHE A 104 9.20 -6.55 -3.39
CA PHE A 104 9.31 -6.28 -1.96
C PHE A 104 10.14 -7.32 -1.18
N SER A 105 10.63 -8.37 -1.84
CA SER A 105 11.51 -9.40 -1.25
C SER A 105 12.74 -8.76 -0.58
N SER A 106 12.87 -8.91 0.74
CA SER A 106 13.91 -8.28 1.57
C SER A 106 14.03 -6.75 1.44
N ASN A 107 13.01 -6.06 0.93
CA ASN A 107 13.05 -4.62 0.63
C ASN A 107 11.80 -3.87 1.16
N CYS A 108 11.00 -4.51 2.00
CA CYS A 108 9.75 -3.96 2.51
C CYS A 108 9.60 -4.15 4.02
N ILE A 109 8.66 -3.43 4.60
CA ILE A 109 8.31 -3.46 6.02
C ILE A 109 6.80 -3.69 6.13
N MET A 110 6.38 -4.35 7.21
CA MET A 110 4.99 -4.41 7.67
C MET A 110 4.92 -3.92 9.11
N LEU A 111 3.72 -3.57 9.61
CA LEU A 111 3.52 -3.23 11.02
C LEU A 111 2.91 -4.39 11.78
N VAL A 112 3.46 -4.73 12.94
CA VAL A 112 2.89 -5.69 13.89
C VAL A 112 3.04 -5.13 15.29
N ASN A 113 1.96 -5.17 16.09
CA ASN A 113 1.89 -4.61 17.44
C ASN A 113 2.43 -3.15 17.52
N GLY A 114 2.22 -2.34 16.48
CA GLY A 114 2.64 -0.95 16.38
C GLY A 114 4.12 -0.73 16.04
N HIS A 115 4.84 -1.79 15.65
CA HIS A 115 6.27 -1.75 15.35
C HIS A 115 6.54 -2.19 13.90
N ARG A 116 7.62 -1.66 13.32
CA ARG A 116 8.08 -1.99 11.96
C ARG A 116 8.82 -3.34 11.95
N ALA A 117 8.30 -4.30 11.20
CA ALA A 117 8.88 -5.63 10.99
C ALA A 117 9.37 -5.76 9.53
N PRO A 118 10.67 -5.94 9.26
CA PRO A 118 11.17 -6.09 7.90
C PRO A 118 10.74 -7.43 7.29
N VAL A 119 10.36 -7.40 6.01
CA VAL A 119 10.20 -8.59 5.18
C VAL A 119 11.57 -9.22 4.96
N VAL A 120 11.68 -10.54 5.14
CA VAL A 120 12.94 -11.28 5.03
C VAL A 120 12.81 -12.47 4.09
N GLY A 121 13.73 -12.55 3.13
CA GLY A 121 13.70 -13.55 2.07
C GLY A 121 12.73 -13.17 0.96
N ARG A 122 12.44 -14.14 0.09
CA ARG A 122 11.54 -13.94 -1.05
C ARG A 122 10.08 -13.97 -0.63
N ILE A 123 9.29 -13.10 -1.24
CA ILE A 123 7.83 -13.19 -1.20
C ILE A 123 7.39 -14.34 -2.11
N CYS A 124 6.56 -15.22 -1.56
CA CYS A 124 5.96 -16.37 -2.24
C CYS A 124 4.63 -15.97 -2.89
N MET A 125 3.95 -16.91 -3.56
CA MET A 125 2.65 -16.62 -4.18
C MET A 125 1.62 -16.18 -3.15
N ASP A 126 1.58 -16.84 -2.00
CA ASP A 126 0.52 -16.69 -0.99
C ASP A 126 1.06 -16.36 0.41
N GLN A 127 2.37 -16.25 0.58
CA GLN A 127 3.00 -16.06 1.90
C GLN A 127 4.23 -15.16 1.87
N THR A 128 4.41 -14.45 2.98
CA THR A 128 5.56 -13.58 3.26
C THR A 128 6.09 -13.87 4.66
N MET A 129 7.40 -13.77 4.85
CA MET A 129 8.05 -13.88 6.16
C MET A 129 8.54 -12.51 6.60
N ILE A 130 8.30 -12.19 7.86
CA ILE A 130 8.80 -10.96 8.52
C ILE A 130 9.65 -11.32 9.74
N ASP A 131 10.69 -10.55 9.99
CA ASP A 131 11.49 -10.66 11.21
C ASP A 131 10.84 -9.81 12.32
N VAL A 132 10.49 -10.46 13.42
CA VAL A 132 9.81 -9.86 14.58
C VAL A 132 10.61 -10.05 15.86
N GLY A 133 11.90 -10.39 15.77
CA GLY A 133 12.74 -10.69 16.94
C GLY A 133 12.87 -9.54 17.94
N ASP A 134 12.74 -8.30 17.47
CA ASP A 134 12.82 -7.09 18.30
C ASP A 134 11.43 -6.56 18.71
N ILE A 135 10.35 -7.27 18.38
CA ILE A 135 8.96 -6.88 18.70
C ILE A 135 8.41 -7.78 19.81
N PRO A 136 8.00 -7.23 20.96
CA PRO A 136 7.53 -8.03 22.07
C PRO A 136 6.19 -8.72 21.77
N ASN A 137 6.05 -9.94 22.28
CA ASN A 137 4.79 -10.69 22.37
C ASN A 137 4.03 -10.92 21.04
N VAL A 138 4.72 -10.99 19.90
CA VAL A 138 4.09 -11.37 18.63
C VAL A 138 3.59 -12.82 18.68
N LYS A 139 2.32 -13.02 18.36
CA LYS A 139 1.64 -14.33 18.38
C LYS A 139 0.77 -14.54 17.14
N THR A 140 0.43 -15.79 16.88
CA THR A 140 -0.57 -16.14 15.85
C THR A 140 -1.88 -15.40 16.11
N GLY A 141 -2.46 -14.85 15.05
CA GLY A 141 -3.68 -14.04 15.08
C GLY A 141 -3.45 -12.54 15.22
N ASP A 142 -2.23 -12.09 15.56
CA ASP A 142 -1.95 -10.65 15.63
C ASP A 142 -2.13 -9.98 14.24
N GLU A 143 -2.72 -8.79 14.23
CA GLU A 143 -2.92 -8.00 13.01
C GLU A 143 -1.58 -7.54 12.44
N VAL A 144 -1.41 -7.75 11.14
CA VAL A 144 -0.28 -7.22 10.36
C VAL A 144 -0.81 -6.14 9.41
N VAL A 145 -0.27 -4.93 9.47
CA VAL A 145 -0.65 -3.83 8.55
C VAL A 145 0.41 -3.69 7.46
N LEU A 146 -0.03 -3.79 6.20
CA LEU A 146 0.79 -3.62 5.01
C LEU A 146 0.68 -2.18 4.47
N ILE A 147 -0.53 -1.61 4.50
CA ILE A 147 -0.82 -0.21 4.15
C ILE A 147 -1.78 0.34 5.19
N GLY A 148 -1.48 1.52 5.74
CA GLY A 148 -2.25 2.20 6.77
C GLY A 148 -1.48 2.34 8.08
N SER A 149 -2.21 2.61 9.16
CA SER A 149 -1.64 2.90 10.47
C SER A 149 -1.85 1.78 11.49
N GLN A 150 -0.88 1.60 12.38
CA GLN A 150 -0.97 0.76 13.58
C GLN A 150 -0.20 1.44 14.71
N GLY A 151 -0.89 1.81 15.79
CA GLY A 151 -0.30 2.61 16.87
C GLY A 151 0.18 3.97 16.34
N ARG A 152 1.45 4.31 16.56
CA ARG A 152 2.07 5.56 16.09
C ARG A 152 2.80 5.42 14.75
N GLN A 153 2.74 4.25 14.12
CA GLN A 153 3.42 3.98 12.86
C GLN A 153 2.41 3.95 11.72
N THR A 154 2.84 4.40 10.55
CA THR A 154 2.06 4.39 9.31
C THR A 154 2.95 3.92 8.16
N ILE A 155 2.39 3.07 7.30
CA ILE A 155 2.98 2.70 6.00
C ILE A 155 2.02 3.21 4.92
N GLY A 156 2.47 4.20 4.15
CA GLY A 156 1.70 4.75 3.03
C GLY A 156 1.90 3.97 1.73
N ALA A 157 0.94 4.05 0.82
CA ALA A 157 1.09 3.46 -0.52
C ALA A 157 2.27 4.06 -1.29
N GLN A 158 2.55 5.36 -1.10
CA GLN A 158 3.71 6.02 -1.71
C GLN A 158 5.05 5.49 -1.14
N GLU A 159 5.12 5.17 0.16
CA GLU A 159 6.32 4.54 0.75
C GLU A 159 6.62 3.20 0.06
N LEU A 160 5.59 2.39 -0.20
CA LEU A 160 5.73 1.12 -0.92
C LEU A 160 6.13 1.34 -2.38
N ALA A 161 5.50 2.30 -3.06
CA ALA A 161 5.79 2.61 -4.45
C ALA A 161 7.26 2.97 -4.67
N THR A 162 7.81 3.84 -3.81
CA THR A 162 9.23 4.25 -3.86
C THR A 162 10.19 3.07 -3.74
N ARG A 163 9.88 2.06 -2.90
CA ARG A 163 10.75 0.89 -2.71
C ARG A 163 10.96 0.06 -3.97
N ILE A 164 9.99 0.07 -4.88
CA ILE A 164 10.03 -0.72 -6.13
C ILE A 164 10.05 0.16 -7.37
N ASN A 165 10.38 1.45 -7.20
CA ASN A 165 10.50 2.44 -8.27
C ASN A 165 9.24 2.54 -9.16
N THR A 166 8.07 2.68 -8.52
CA THR A 166 6.79 2.91 -9.19
C THR A 166 5.99 4.04 -8.51
N ILE A 167 4.73 4.20 -8.87
CA ILE A 167 3.75 5.14 -8.31
C ILE A 167 2.70 4.41 -7.45
N HIS A 168 2.16 5.11 -6.45
CA HIS A 168 1.15 4.54 -5.53
C HIS A 168 -0.13 4.07 -6.24
N TYR A 169 -0.43 4.57 -7.44
CA TYR A 169 -1.51 4.10 -8.29
C TYR A 169 -1.38 2.59 -8.56
N GLU A 170 -0.20 2.12 -8.94
CA GLU A 170 0.05 0.69 -9.20
C GLU A 170 -0.04 -0.14 -7.92
N ILE A 171 0.37 0.42 -6.77
CA ILE A 171 0.28 -0.26 -5.48
C ILE A 171 -1.18 -0.55 -5.11
N VAL A 172 -2.06 0.45 -5.19
CA VAL A 172 -3.46 0.29 -4.75
C VAL A 172 -4.33 -0.39 -5.80
N SER A 173 -4.04 -0.22 -7.09
CA SER A 173 -4.78 -0.89 -8.17
C SER A 173 -4.30 -2.31 -8.46
N GLY A 174 -3.07 -2.67 -8.07
CA GLY A 174 -2.48 -3.99 -8.30
C GLY A 174 -3.02 -5.10 -7.40
N LEU A 175 -3.83 -4.79 -6.39
CA LEU A 175 -4.48 -5.79 -5.54
C LEU A 175 -5.44 -6.66 -6.35
N THR A 176 -5.27 -7.98 -6.27
CA THR A 176 -6.06 -8.92 -7.06
C THR A 176 -7.41 -9.20 -6.42
N SER A 177 -8.27 -9.94 -7.13
CA SER A 177 -9.58 -10.38 -6.63
C SER A 177 -9.50 -11.36 -5.45
N ARG A 178 -8.31 -11.92 -5.13
CA ARG A 178 -8.11 -12.77 -3.96
C ARG A 178 -8.23 -11.99 -2.64
N VAL A 179 -7.94 -10.68 -2.69
CA VAL A 179 -7.99 -9.81 -1.52
C VAL A 179 -9.44 -9.43 -1.23
N LYS A 180 -9.99 -9.92 -0.12
CA LYS A 180 -11.32 -9.56 0.34
C LYS A 180 -11.39 -8.06 0.68
N LYS A 181 -12.31 -7.34 0.05
CA LYS A 181 -12.60 -5.94 0.34
C LYS A 181 -13.71 -5.86 1.39
N ILE A 182 -13.47 -5.10 2.46
CA ILE A 182 -14.45 -4.83 3.52
C ILE A 182 -14.67 -3.32 3.53
N TYR A 183 -15.91 -2.90 3.34
CA TYR A 183 -16.27 -1.48 3.29
C TYR A 183 -16.80 -1.05 4.65
N SER A 184 -16.08 -0.16 5.33
CA SER A 184 -16.56 0.54 6.51
C SER A 184 -17.54 1.63 6.06
N GLY A 185 -18.80 1.26 5.86
CA GLY A 185 -19.77 2.15 5.22
C GLY A 185 -21.10 1.47 4.87
N SER A 186 -21.77 0.93 5.89
CA SER A 186 -23.23 0.77 5.94
C SER A 186 -23.62 0.73 7.42
N GLY A 187 -23.42 1.86 8.09
CA GLY A 187 -24.34 2.27 9.16
C GLY A 187 -25.61 2.76 8.47
N SER A 188 -26.73 2.21 8.91
CA SER A 188 -28.11 2.52 8.53
C SER A 188 -28.34 3.98 8.10
N GLY A 189 -28.87 4.13 6.89
CA GLY A 189 -29.66 5.26 6.44
C GLY A 189 -30.81 4.70 5.62
#